data_AF-L1P4G7-F1
#
_entry.id   AF-L1P4G7-F1
#
_cell.length_a   1.000
_cell.length_b   1.000
_cell.length_c   1.000
_cell.angle_alpha   90.00
_cell.angle_beta   90.00
_cell.angle_gamma   90.00
#
_symmetry.space_group_name_H-M   'P 1'
#
loop_
_entity.id
_entity.type
_entity.pdbx_description
1 polymer ?
#
loop_
_entity_poly.entity_id
_entity_poly.type
_entity_poly.pdbx_seq_one_letter_code
_entity_poly.pdbx_strand_id
1 'polypeptide(L)'
;MKHLKTALLCLSLTLAATAQAAGNPHRESYGTWEETVVKNGQASAERFVITTHGFGEFAKIKAGCDNRKKGYVHNTDRISGRELAKSIRASIEDQNRNGTKEEAEAYSAPLQEALAKISADKKYLRVNLSLSCSDGAMSFIQLDRNDGLKMYAAPDVYYFPVKRVQ
;
A
#
# COMPACT_ATOMS: atom_id res chain seq x y z
N MET A 1 -53.11 -12.78 12.50
CA MET A 1 -51.91 -12.09 13.06
C MET A 1 -50.55 -12.70 12.67
N LYS A 2 -50.47 -13.68 11.75
CA LYS A 2 -49.18 -14.32 11.36
C LYS A 2 -48.43 -13.61 10.22
N HIS A 3 -49.12 -12.85 9.37
CA HIS A 3 -48.51 -12.22 8.19
C HIS A 3 -47.79 -10.89 8.46
N LEU A 4 -48.05 -10.25 9.61
CA LEU A 4 -47.41 -8.97 9.95
C LEU A 4 -45.96 -9.15 10.46
N LYS A 5 -45.65 -10.31 11.07
CA LYS A 5 -44.32 -10.60 11.59
C LYS A 5 -43.34 -11.01 10.48
N THR A 6 -43.83 -11.59 9.39
CA THR A 6 -42.99 -12.02 8.26
C THR A 6 -42.55 -10.84 7.40
N ALA A 7 -43.41 -9.82 7.25
CA ALA A 7 -43.08 -8.63 6.46
C ALA A 7 -41.97 -7.77 7.10
N LEU A 8 -41.94 -7.67 8.44
CA LEU A 8 -40.91 -6.91 9.17
C LEU A 8 -39.51 -7.56 9.11
N LEU A 9 -39.42 -8.89 8.99
CA LEU A 9 -38.13 -9.57 8.87
C LEU A 9 -37.49 -9.38 7.48
N CYS A 10 -38.30 -9.36 6.41
CA CYS A 10 -37.78 -9.15 5.06
C CYS A 10 -37.27 -7.71 4.84
N LEU A 11 -37.92 -6.71 5.45
CA LEU A 11 -37.48 -5.30 5.37
C LEU A 11 -36.19 -5.03 6.18
N SER A 12 -35.95 -5.76 7.27
CA SER A 12 -34.72 -5.62 8.06
C SER A 12 -33.50 -6.28 7.40
N LEU A 13 -33.70 -7.34 6.61
CA LEU A 13 -32.63 -7.97 5.83
C LEU A 13 -32.17 -7.11 4.63
N THR A 14 -33.07 -6.31 4.04
CA THR A 14 -32.70 -5.40 2.93
C THR A 14 -31.86 -4.20 3.37
N LEU A 15 -32.01 -3.71 4.61
CA LEU A 15 -31.15 -2.64 5.14
C LEU A 15 -29.79 -3.15 5.64
N ALA A 16 -29.66 -4.43 6.02
CA ALA A 16 -28.37 -5.00 6.42
C ALA A 16 -27.47 -5.35 5.23
N ALA A 17 -28.04 -5.58 4.04
CA ALA A 17 -27.30 -5.96 2.84
C ALA A 17 -26.47 -4.82 2.23
N THR A 18 -26.82 -3.55 2.49
CA THR A 18 -26.05 -2.40 1.96
C THR A 18 -24.83 -2.04 2.81
N ALA A 19 -24.73 -2.55 4.04
CA ALA A 19 -23.55 -2.37 4.89
C ALA A 19 -22.39 -3.31 4.55
N GLN A 20 -22.64 -4.35 3.74
CA GLN A 20 -21.62 -5.35 3.33
C GLN A 20 -21.08 -5.14 1.91
N ALA A 21 -21.47 -4.05 1.23
CA ALA A 21 -20.83 -3.61 -0.01
C ALA A 21 -19.53 -2.83 0.25
N ALA A 22 -18.73 -3.26 1.23
CA ALA A 22 -17.31 -2.92 1.30
C ALA A 22 -16.51 -3.90 0.40
N GLY A 23 -16.86 -3.95 -0.88
CA GLY A 23 -16.30 -4.93 -1.82
C GLY A 23 -16.95 -4.83 -3.20
N ASN A 24 -16.74 -3.71 -3.90
CA ASN A 24 -17.18 -3.57 -5.28
C ASN A 24 -16.34 -4.50 -6.19
N PRO A 25 -16.95 -5.48 -6.88
CA PRO A 25 -16.22 -6.53 -7.61
C PRO A 25 -15.62 -6.09 -8.97
N HIS A 26 -15.75 -4.82 -9.38
CA HIS A 26 -15.31 -4.32 -10.69
C HIS A 26 -14.39 -3.09 -10.66
N ARG A 27 -13.63 -2.86 -9.59
CA ARG A 27 -12.61 -1.80 -9.63
C ARG A 27 -11.39 -2.30 -10.38
N GLU A 28 -11.17 -1.78 -11.60
CA GLU A 28 -9.93 -2.00 -12.37
C GLU A 28 -8.68 -1.49 -11.64
N SER A 29 -8.87 -0.67 -10.60
CA SER A 29 -7.81 -0.03 -9.83
C SER A 29 -8.13 0.09 -8.33
N TYR A 30 -7.13 -0.17 -7.50
CA TYR A 30 -7.08 0.15 -6.07
C TYR A 30 -6.93 1.67 -5.82
N GLY A 31 -6.65 2.44 -6.87
CA GLY A 31 -6.67 3.91 -6.87
C GLY A 31 -5.35 4.53 -7.32
N THR A 32 -5.37 5.85 -7.39
CA THR A 32 -4.18 6.68 -7.55
C THR A 32 -3.69 7.08 -6.17
N TRP A 33 -2.39 6.97 -5.97
CA TRP A 33 -1.72 7.23 -4.71
C TRP A 33 -0.59 8.23 -4.93
N GLU A 34 -0.33 9.03 -3.91
CA GLU A 34 0.60 10.13 -3.95
C GLU A 34 1.58 10.02 -2.78
N GLU A 35 2.86 10.09 -3.10
CA GLU A 35 3.98 10.19 -2.18
C GLU A 35 4.48 11.63 -2.17
N THR A 36 4.61 12.24 -1.00
CA THR A 36 5.26 13.55 -0.87
C THR A 36 6.77 13.35 -0.85
N VAL A 37 7.46 13.84 -1.88
CA VAL A 37 8.91 13.71 -2.06
C VAL A 37 9.55 15.10 -2.02
N VAL A 38 10.54 15.29 -1.17
CA VAL A 38 11.33 16.52 -1.14
C VAL A 38 12.51 16.39 -2.12
N LYS A 39 12.54 17.23 -3.16
CA LYS A 39 13.64 17.31 -4.12
C LYS A 39 14.21 18.72 -4.12
N ASN A 40 15.53 18.84 -3.88
CA ASN A 40 16.22 20.14 -3.84
C ASN A 40 15.56 21.17 -2.88
N GLY A 41 15.05 20.71 -1.73
CA GLY A 41 14.37 21.57 -0.75
C GLY A 41 12.93 21.97 -1.14
N GLN A 42 12.41 21.49 -2.27
CA GLN A 42 11.02 21.71 -2.67
C GLN A 42 10.21 20.43 -2.50
N ALA A 43 9.05 20.55 -1.85
CA ALA A 43 8.08 19.47 -1.78
C ALA A 43 7.45 19.28 -3.17
N SER A 44 7.57 18.07 -3.69
CA SER A 44 6.95 17.59 -4.92
C SER A 44 6.09 16.37 -4.59
N ALA A 45 5.17 16.04 -5.49
CA ALA A 45 4.29 14.90 -5.29
C ALA A 45 4.50 13.89 -6.43
N GLU A 46 4.83 12.65 -6.08
CA GLU A 46 4.94 11.56 -7.04
C GLU A 46 3.68 10.70 -7.00
N ARG A 47 2.98 10.64 -8.13
CA ARG A 47 1.75 9.87 -8.28
C ARG A 47 2.02 8.53 -8.93
N PHE A 48 1.31 7.51 -8.48
CA PHE A 48 1.29 6.19 -9.09
C PHE A 48 -0.10 5.56 -8.99
N VAL A 49 -0.42 4.71 -9.95
CA VAL A 49 -1.70 4.00 -9.99
C VAL A 49 -1.46 2.55 -9.59
N ILE A 50 -2.31 2.02 -8.72
CA ILE A 50 -2.30 0.59 -8.38
C ILE A 50 -3.53 -0.05 -9.02
N THR A 51 -3.33 -0.75 -10.13
CA THR A 51 -4.35 -1.52 -10.84
C THR A 51 -4.57 -2.89 -10.21
N THR A 52 -5.60 -3.63 -10.64
CA THR A 52 -5.78 -5.04 -10.27
C THR A 52 -4.63 -5.94 -10.74
N HIS A 53 -3.87 -5.52 -11.76
CA HIS A 53 -2.70 -6.22 -12.28
C HIS A 53 -1.38 -5.79 -11.61
N GLY A 54 -1.46 -4.92 -10.60
CA GLY A 54 -0.33 -4.39 -9.86
C GLY A 54 -0.11 -2.91 -10.14
N PHE A 55 1.11 -2.41 -9.95
CA PHE A 55 1.46 -1.05 -10.36
C PHE A 55 1.08 -0.84 -11.84
N GLY A 56 0.35 0.24 -12.14
CA GLY A 56 0.07 0.70 -13.51
C GLY A 56 1.37 1.09 -14.23
N GLU A 57 1.29 1.69 -15.43
CA GLU A 57 2.46 2.05 -16.26
C GLU A 57 3.64 2.53 -15.42
N PHE A 58 4.55 1.59 -15.15
CA PHE A 58 5.77 1.85 -14.42
C PHE A 58 6.81 2.28 -15.45
N ALA A 59 7.76 3.12 -15.03
CA ALA A 59 8.76 3.76 -15.87
C ALA A 59 9.27 2.87 -17.03
N LYS A 60 9.60 3.49 -18.18
CA LYS A 60 10.13 2.76 -19.36
C LYS A 60 11.19 1.74 -18.94
N ILE A 61 10.95 0.47 -19.27
CA ILE A 61 11.90 -0.62 -19.00
C ILE A 61 13.24 -0.25 -19.64
N LYS A 62 14.34 -0.38 -18.89
CA LYS A 62 15.67 -0.12 -19.40
C LYS A 62 16.00 -1.13 -20.52
N ALA A 63 16.57 -0.64 -21.61
CA ALA A 63 17.01 -1.50 -22.72
C ALA A 63 17.94 -2.62 -22.20
N GLY A 64 17.59 -3.88 -22.52
CA GLY A 64 18.27 -5.09 -22.03
C GLY A 64 17.52 -5.88 -20.96
N CYS A 65 16.45 -5.30 -20.39
CA CYS A 65 15.57 -5.97 -19.41
C CYS A 65 14.31 -6.58 -20.05
N ASP A 66 14.11 -6.38 -21.35
CA ASP A 66 12.87 -6.74 -22.08
C ASP A 66 12.74 -8.25 -22.35
N ASN A 67 13.83 -9.00 -22.29
CA ASN A 67 13.88 -10.42 -22.68
C ASN A 67 13.18 -11.39 -21.70
N ARG A 68 12.52 -10.89 -20.65
CA ARG A 68 11.68 -11.69 -19.74
C ARG A 68 10.27 -11.11 -19.71
N LYS A 69 9.43 -11.47 -20.69
CA LYS A 69 7.97 -11.27 -20.75
C LYS A 69 7.41 -9.97 -20.10
N LYS A 70 7.97 -8.80 -20.44
CA LYS A 70 7.63 -7.41 -19.98
C LYS A 70 8.51 -6.81 -18.88
N GLY A 71 9.69 -7.37 -18.58
CA GLY A 71 10.70 -6.74 -17.73
C GLY A 71 10.37 -6.65 -16.24
N TYR A 72 9.10 -6.76 -15.86
CA TYR A 72 8.58 -6.67 -14.50
C TYR A 72 7.83 -7.92 -14.08
N VAL A 73 7.95 -8.29 -12.81
CA VAL A 73 7.10 -9.30 -12.14
C VAL A 73 6.20 -8.59 -11.15
N HIS A 74 4.90 -8.74 -11.34
CA HIS A 74 3.86 -8.25 -10.44
C HIS A 74 3.26 -9.43 -9.68
N ASN A 75 3.09 -9.30 -8.37
CA ASN A 75 2.30 -10.25 -7.59
C ASN A 75 1.48 -9.52 -6.52
N THR A 76 0.41 -10.15 -6.09
CA THR A 76 -0.48 -9.60 -5.05
C THR A 76 -0.62 -10.65 -3.96
N ASP A 77 -0.37 -10.24 -2.72
CA ASP A 77 -0.50 -11.10 -1.55
C ASP A 77 -1.03 -10.32 -0.34
N ARG A 78 -0.91 -10.91 0.84
CA ARG A 78 -1.31 -10.29 2.10
C ARG A 78 -0.20 -10.41 3.15
N ILE A 79 0.07 -9.33 3.85
CA ILE A 79 1.01 -9.27 4.98
C ILE A 79 0.24 -9.11 6.30
N SER A 80 0.63 -9.80 7.37
CA SER A 80 0.00 -9.59 8.68
C SER A 80 0.44 -8.26 9.30
N GLY A 81 -0.42 -7.65 10.11
CA GLY A 81 -0.08 -6.41 10.82
C GLY A 81 1.12 -6.55 11.74
N ARG A 82 1.30 -7.71 12.38
CA ARG A 82 2.49 -8.01 13.19
C ARG A 82 3.77 -7.98 12.36
N GLU A 83 3.79 -8.66 11.22
CA GLU A 83 4.96 -8.70 10.33
C GLU A 83 5.24 -7.32 9.73
N LEU A 84 4.20 -6.62 9.29
CA LEU A 84 4.34 -5.27 8.74
C LEU A 84 4.91 -4.29 9.77
N ALA A 85 4.33 -4.26 10.98
CA ALA A 85 4.80 -3.38 12.04
C ALA A 85 6.23 -3.72 12.48
N LYS A 86 6.60 -5.01 12.52
CA LYS A 86 7.98 -5.44 12.78
C LYS A 86 8.93 -4.93 11.70
N SER A 87 8.56 -5.06 10.43
CA SER A 87 9.39 -4.63 9.30
C SER A 87 9.60 -3.12 9.27
N ILE A 88 8.55 -2.32 9.51
CA ILE A 88 8.66 -0.86 9.60
C ILE A 88 9.58 -0.43 10.75
N ARG A 89 9.44 -1.05 11.93
CA ARG A 89 10.32 -0.74 13.07
C ARG A 89 11.78 -1.08 12.79
N ALA A 90 12.04 -2.21 12.11
CA ALA A 90 13.39 -2.58 11.71
C ALA A 90 13.99 -1.57 10.72
N SER A 91 13.19 -1.10 9.77
CA SER A 91 13.60 -0.06 8.81
C SER A 91 13.92 1.28 9.50
N ILE A 92 13.11 1.70 10.48
CA ILE A 92 13.38 2.87 11.32
C ILE A 92 14.70 2.69 12.10
N GLU A 93 14.88 1.52 12.71
CA GLU A 93 16.10 1.22 13.48
C GLU A 93 17.35 1.25 12.61
N ASP A 94 17.28 0.74 11.38
CA ASP A 94 18.38 0.81 10.43
C ASP A 94 18.74 2.25 10.06
N GLN A 95 17.74 3.07 9.71
CA GLN A 95 17.95 4.50 9.44
C GLN A 95 18.55 5.24 10.66
N ASN A 96 18.12 4.90 11.88
CA ASN A 96 18.66 5.47 13.11
C ASN A 96 20.13 5.11 13.35
N ARG A 97 20.59 3.96 12.85
CA ARG A 97 22.00 3.51 12.99
C ARG A 97 22.90 4.10 11.91
N ASN A 98 22.36 4.28 10.70
CA ASN A 98 23.14 4.60 9.51
C ASN A 98 23.05 6.07 9.06
N GLY A 99 22.02 6.79 9.49
CA GLY A 99 21.79 8.20 9.13
C GLY A 99 22.18 9.21 10.21
N THR A 100 22.11 10.49 9.88
CA THR A 100 22.17 11.58 10.87
C THR A 100 20.91 11.59 11.75
N LYS A 101 20.99 12.26 12.90
CA LYS A 101 19.84 12.37 13.82
C LYS A 101 18.64 13.05 13.13
N GLU A 102 18.90 14.09 12.37
CA GLU A 102 17.88 14.85 11.64
C GLU A 102 17.20 14.01 10.56
N GLU A 103 17.96 13.22 9.80
CA GLU A 103 17.43 12.30 8.79
C GLU A 103 16.60 11.17 9.42
N ALA A 104 17.11 10.61 10.52
CA ALA A 104 16.44 9.59 11.31
C ALA A 104 15.09 10.07 11.85
N GLU A 105 15.04 11.27 12.43
CA GLU A 105 13.80 11.88 12.91
C GLU A 105 12.82 12.17 11.77
N ALA A 106 13.29 12.76 10.67
CA ALA A 106 12.47 13.07 9.50
C ALA A 106 11.88 11.81 8.85
N TYR A 107 12.63 10.72 8.79
CA TYR A 107 12.17 9.43 8.28
C TYR A 107 11.19 8.73 9.24
N SER A 108 11.50 8.74 10.53
CA SER A 108 10.74 7.98 11.53
C SER A 108 9.39 8.61 11.85
N ALA A 109 9.30 9.94 11.92
CA ALA A 109 8.10 10.65 12.35
C ALA A 109 6.82 10.23 11.59
N PRO A 110 6.77 10.27 10.24
CA PRO A 110 5.56 9.90 9.52
C PRO A 110 5.27 8.38 9.58
N LEU A 111 6.28 7.54 9.85
CA LEU A 111 6.11 6.10 10.04
C LEU A 111 5.53 5.74 11.41
N GLN A 112 5.72 6.56 12.45
CA GLN A 112 5.04 6.37 13.73
C GLN A 112 3.52 6.53 13.59
N GLU A 113 3.07 7.49 12.78
CA GLU A 113 1.64 7.65 12.47
C GLU A 113 1.08 6.43 11.72
N ALA A 114 1.84 5.88 10.78
CA ALA A 114 1.47 4.65 10.09
C ALA A 114 1.40 3.45 11.04
N LEU A 115 2.39 3.30 11.94
CA LEU A 115 2.41 2.25 12.95
C LEU A 115 1.19 2.30 13.88
N ALA A 116 0.73 3.50 14.26
CA ALA A 116 -0.46 3.67 15.08
C ALA A 116 -1.75 3.18 14.40
N LYS A 117 -1.79 3.14 13.05
CA LYS A 117 -2.94 2.66 12.26
C LYS A 117 -2.89 1.15 12.00
N ILE A 118 -1.76 0.50 12.25
CA ILE A 118 -1.59 -0.93 11.96
C ILE A 118 -2.12 -1.76 13.14
N SER A 119 -3.29 -2.36 12.96
CA SER A 119 -3.76 -3.43 13.85
C SER A 119 -2.99 -4.73 13.62
N ALA A 120 -2.56 -5.37 14.70
CA ALA A 120 -1.74 -6.58 14.70
C ALA A 120 -2.46 -7.83 14.16
N ASP A 121 -3.77 -7.91 14.35
CA ASP A 121 -4.65 -9.03 13.96
C ASP A 121 -5.17 -8.93 12.52
N LYS A 122 -5.01 -7.77 11.86
CA LYS A 122 -5.44 -7.53 10.48
C LYS A 122 -4.39 -8.01 9.48
N LYS A 123 -4.84 -8.49 8.32
CA LYS A 123 -3.99 -8.70 7.14
C LYS A 123 -4.22 -7.56 6.14
N TYR A 124 -3.14 -7.01 5.59
CA TYR A 124 -3.16 -5.89 4.65
C TYR A 124 -2.89 -6.39 3.24
N LEU A 125 -3.54 -5.78 2.25
CA LEU A 125 -3.24 -6.01 0.84
C LEU A 125 -1.82 -5.52 0.58
N ARG A 126 -1.00 -6.36 -0.07
CA ARG A 126 0.31 -5.96 -0.57
C ARG A 126 0.41 -6.31 -2.05
N VAL A 127 0.78 -5.32 -2.84
CA VAL A 127 1.03 -5.43 -4.28
C VAL A 127 2.53 -5.26 -4.47
N ASN A 128 3.22 -6.27 -4.98
CA ASN A 128 4.66 -6.23 -5.19
C ASN A 128 4.97 -6.09 -6.68
N LEU A 129 6.08 -5.40 -6.94
CA LEU A 129 6.68 -5.17 -8.23
C LEU A 129 8.18 -5.41 -8.09
N SER A 130 8.76 -6.25 -8.94
CA SER A 130 10.21 -6.42 -9.05
C SER A 130 10.62 -6.30 -10.50
N LEU A 131 11.77 -5.69 -10.75
CA LEU A 131 12.33 -5.59 -12.09
C LEU A 131 13.19 -6.83 -12.33
N SER A 132 12.93 -7.56 -13.41
CA SER A 132 13.58 -8.85 -13.70
C SER A 132 15.10 -8.79 -13.93
N CYS A 133 15.66 -7.59 -14.05
CA CYS A 133 17.08 -7.32 -14.30
C CYS A 133 17.74 -6.44 -13.21
N SER A 134 17.06 -6.17 -12.11
CA SER A 134 17.58 -5.42 -10.96
C SER A 134 17.20 -6.14 -9.68
N ASP A 135 18.04 -6.01 -8.66
CA ASP A 135 17.76 -6.57 -7.33
C ASP A 135 16.70 -5.75 -6.57
N GLY A 136 16.25 -4.63 -7.14
CA GLY A 136 15.27 -3.75 -6.55
C GLY A 136 13.83 -4.27 -6.62
N ALA A 137 13.14 -4.24 -5.49
CA ALA A 137 11.71 -4.50 -5.37
C ALA A 137 10.97 -3.30 -4.81
N MET A 138 9.70 -3.16 -5.21
CA MET A 138 8.77 -2.19 -4.70
C MET A 138 7.48 -2.87 -4.27
N SER A 139 6.84 -2.31 -3.26
CA SER A 139 5.51 -2.75 -2.88
C SER A 139 4.62 -1.59 -2.51
N PHE A 140 3.33 -1.76 -2.76
CA PHE A 140 2.28 -0.93 -2.22
C PHE A 140 1.51 -1.74 -1.18
N ILE A 141 1.29 -1.16 -0.01
CA ILE A 141 0.55 -1.77 1.10
C ILE A 141 -0.57 -0.82 1.49
N GLN A 142 -1.82 -1.27 1.33
CA GLN A 142 -2.97 -0.45 1.67
C GLN A 142 -3.31 -0.59 3.16
N LEU A 143 -3.20 0.50 3.94
CA LEU A 143 -3.54 0.50 5.36
C LEU A 143 -5.05 0.65 5.56
N ASP A 144 -5.64 1.64 4.89
CA ASP A 144 -7.07 1.92 4.86
C ASP A 144 -7.54 2.52 3.52
N ARG A 145 -8.70 3.19 3.49
CA ARG A 145 -9.27 3.79 2.28
C ARG A 145 -8.40 4.90 1.70
N ASN A 146 -7.70 5.66 2.53
CA ASN A 146 -6.99 6.88 2.17
C ASN A 146 -5.49 6.81 2.46
N ASP A 147 -5.06 5.90 3.32
CA ASP A 147 -3.69 5.73 3.75
C ASP A 147 -3.07 4.42 3.22
N GLY A 148 -1.84 4.52 2.77
CA GLY A 148 -1.03 3.38 2.34
C GLY A 148 0.44 3.60 2.63
N LEU A 149 1.23 2.58 2.32
CA LEU A 149 2.69 2.63 2.33
C LEU A 149 3.20 2.20 0.96
N LYS A 150 4.17 2.95 0.45
CA LYS A 150 5.05 2.49 -0.60
C LYS A 150 6.33 1.98 0.05
N MET A 151 6.82 0.85 -0.40
CA MET A 151 8.01 0.20 0.13
C MET A 151 9.00 0.01 -1.00
N TYR A 152 10.26 0.30 -0.76
CA TYR A 152 11.37 0.06 -1.68
C TYR A 152 12.39 -0.83 -0.98
N ALA A 153 12.93 -1.81 -1.68
CA ALA A 153 13.96 -2.72 -1.19
C ALA A 153 15.12 -2.81 -2.20
N ALA A 154 16.30 -2.26 -1.86
CA ALA A 154 17.53 -2.39 -2.66
C ALA A 154 18.78 -1.79 -1.97
N PRO A 155 19.62 -2.55 -1.22
CA PRO A 155 19.35 -3.83 -0.56
C PRO A 155 18.53 -3.66 0.73
N ASP A 156 18.52 -2.45 1.29
CA ASP A 156 17.79 -2.09 2.51
C ASP A 156 16.33 -1.80 2.19
N VAL A 157 15.47 -1.92 3.21
CA VAL A 157 14.03 -1.74 3.10
C VAL A 157 13.63 -0.38 3.64
N TYR A 158 12.97 0.42 2.80
CA TYR A 158 12.43 1.72 3.15
C TYR A 158 10.92 1.78 2.96
N TYR A 159 10.25 2.54 3.81
CA TYR A 159 8.81 2.77 3.77
C TYR A 159 8.50 4.25 3.66
N PHE A 160 7.56 4.58 2.78
CA PHE A 160 7.11 5.94 2.52
C PHE A 160 5.58 5.98 2.63
N PRO A 161 5.01 6.78 3.55
CA PRO A 161 3.56 6.96 3.62
C PRO A 161 3.02 7.60 2.34
N VAL A 162 1.92 7.06 1.85
CA VAL A 162 1.24 7.55 0.65
C VAL A 162 -0.23 7.80 0.94
N LYS A 163 -0.78 8.78 0.24
CA LYS A 163 -2.19 9.18 0.36
C LYS A 163 -2.94 8.87 -0.93
N ARG A 164 -4.19 8.46 -0.81
CA ARG A 164 -5.05 8.26 -1.98
C ARG A 164 -5.49 9.63 -2.52
N VAL A 165 -5.38 9.80 -3.83
CA VAL A 165 -5.84 11.00 -4.55
C VAL A 165 -6.94 10.62 -5.54
N GLN A 166 -7.89 11.53 -5.77
CA GLN A 166 -9.03 11.34 -6.68
C GLN A 166 -8.75 11.99 -8.03
#